data_AF-A0A832UC66-F1
#
_entry.id   AF-A0A832UC66-F1
#
_cell.length_a   1.000
_cell.length_b   1.000
_cell.length_c   1.000
_cell.angle_alpha   90.00
_cell.angle_beta   90.00
_cell.angle_gamma   90.00
#
_symmetry.space_group_name_H-M   'P 1'
#
loop_
_entity.id
_entity.type
_entity.pdbx_description
1 polymer ?
#
loop_
_entity_poly.entity_id
_entity_poly.type
_entity_poly.pdbx_seq_one_letter_code
_entity_poly.pdbx_strand_id
1 'polypeptide(L)'
;PIFCMGIASQPKALIDRAQVFRSRKYVLKLPVVPPERKGKRMGIFLASAGQNWDHVFDAAVPSVKCFFHVIDVKDADIHYLMVNNVDEKGAIERHPNARNDAINLGKAVVAELRSRLAVQG
;
A
#
# COMPACT_ATOMS: atom_id res chain seq x y z
N PRO A 1 5.01 -6.53 7.76
CA PRO A 1 4.60 -7.19 9.04
C PRO A 1 3.95 -6.16 9.97
N ILE A 2 3.02 -6.61 10.80
CA ILE A 2 2.42 -5.83 11.88
C ILE A 2 3.17 -6.14 13.17
N PHE A 3 3.65 -5.11 13.84
CA PHE A 3 4.32 -5.21 15.15
C PHE A 3 3.54 -4.37 16.15
N CYS A 4 3.17 -4.97 17.28
CA CYS A 4 2.40 -4.32 18.33
C CYS A 4 1.16 -3.58 17.77
N MET A 5 0.38 -4.25 16.91
CA MET A 5 -0.82 -3.72 16.24
C MET A 5 -0.57 -2.61 15.21
N GLY A 6 0.69 -2.22 14.96
CA GLY A 6 1.04 -1.11 14.08
C GLY A 6 1.94 -1.49 12.90
N ILE A 7 2.13 -0.52 12.01
CA ILE A 7 3.14 -0.58 10.94
C ILE A 7 4.53 -0.62 11.58
N ALA A 8 5.44 -1.44 11.04
CA ALA A 8 6.82 -1.48 11.48
C ALA A 8 7.51 -0.09 11.39
N SER A 9 8.54 0.13 12.21
CA SER A 9 9.19 1.43 12.34
C SER A 9 9.79 1.95 11.03
N GLN A 10 10.39 1.10 10.20
CA GLN A 10 10.98 1.54 8.93
C GLN A 10 9.92 2.06 7.93
N PRO A 11 8.84 1.33 7.61
CA PRO A 11 7.78 1.87 6.77
C PRO A 11 7.10 3.09 7.39
N LYS A 12 6.93 3.17 8.71
CA LYS A 12 6.40 4.37 9.37
C LYS A 12 7.33 5.59 9.18
N ALA A 13 8.64 5.41 9.29
CA ALA A 13 9.61 6.46 9.02
C ALA A 13 9.54 6.96 7.56
N LEU A 14 9.32 6.08 6.59
CA LEU A 14 9.06 6.47 5.20
C LEU A 14 7.79 7.34 5.08
N ILE A 15 6.69 6.91 5.72
CA ILE A 15 5.42 7.64 5.73
C ILE A 15 5.59 9.03 6.33
N ASP A 16 6.29 9.15 7.46
CA ASP A 16 6.50 10.42 8.15
C ASP A 16 7.32 11.40 7.29
N ARG A 17 8.32 10.89 6.57
CA ARG A 17 9.09 11.72 5.62
C ARG A 17 8.26 12.20 4.44
N ALA A 18 7.21 11.47 4.07
CA ALA A 18 6.27 11.87 3.02
C ALA A 18 5.28 12.95 3.47
N GLN A 19 5.24 13.33 4.75
CA GLN A 19 4.34 14.37 5.25
C GLN A 19 4.52 15.68 4.46
N VAL A 20 5.74 16.03 4.05
CA VAL A 20 6.01 17.25 3.25
C VAL A 20 5.09 17.36 2.01
N PHE A 21 4.69 16.23 1.42
CA PHE A 21 3.77 16.20 0.29
C PHE A 21 2.33 16.56 0.67
N ARG A 22 1.91 16.33 1.92
CA ARG A 22 0.64 16.83 2.46
C ARG A 22 0.60 18.34 2.40
N SER A 23 1.64 19.01 2.91
CA SER A 23 1.74 20.47 2.88
C SER A 23 1.77 20.98 1.44
N ARG A 24 2.59 20.36 0.58
CA ARG A 24 2.65 20.69 -0.85
C ARG A 24 1.29 20.58 -1.56
N LYS A 25 0.57 19.47 -1.37
CA LYS A 25 -0.70 19.16 -2.02
C LYS A 25 -1.89 19.94 -1.46
N TYR A 26 -2.09 19.88 -0.15
CA TYR A 26 -3.32 20.37 0.47
C TYR A 26 -3.22 21.81 0.96
N VAL A 27 -2.03 22.28 1.36
CA VAL A 27 -1.82 23.67 1.82
C VAL A 27 -1.42 24.55 0.64
N LEU A 28 -0.32 24.21 -0.04
CA LEU A 28 0.21 25.03 -1.15
C LEU A 28 -0.49 24.81 -2.49
N LYS A 29 -1.34 23.78 -2.61
CA LYS A 29 -2.05 23.40 -3.85
C LYS A 29 -1.11 23.13 -5.02
N LEU A 30 0.12 22.70 -4.74
CA LEU A 30 1.13 22.37 -5.74
C LEU A 30 1.08 20.87 -6.11
N PRO A 31 1.39 20.52 -7.37
CA PRO A 31 1.44 19.12 -7.79
C PRO A 31 2.56 18.37 -7.06
N VAL A 32 2.23 17.18 -6.53
CA VAL A 32 3.20 16.23 -5.93
C VAL A 32 3.80 15.31 -6.98
N VAL A 33 3.09 15.09 -8.08
CA VAL A 33 3.51 14.27 -9.21
C VAL A 33 3.53 15.10 -10.49
N PRO A 34 4.46 14.82 -11.41
CA PRO A 34 4.46 15.44 -12.74
C PRO A 34 3.14 15.17 -13.50
N PRO A 35 2.67 16.10 -14.37
CA PRO A 35 1.41 15.95 -15.10
C PRO A 35 1.27 14.62 -15.85
N GLU A 36 2.34 14.17 -16.50
CA GLU A 36 2.39 12.94 -17.29
C GLU A 36 2.24 11.65 -16.45
N ARG A 37 2.42 11.74 -15.13
CA ARG A 37 2.26 10.63 -14.19
C ARG A 37 0.95 10.69 -13.40
N LYS A 38 0.15 11.74 -13.54
CA LYS A 38 -1.15 11.85 -12.86
C LYS A 38 -2.07 10.71 -13.27
N GLY A 39 -2.69 10.04 -12.30
CA GLY A 39 -3.54 8.88 -12.53
C GLY A 39 -2.80 7.59 -12.96
N LYS A 40 -1.47 7.64 -13.11
CA LYS A 40 -0.61 6.52 -13.52
C LYS A 40 0.23 5.99 -12.35
N ARG A 41 -0.31 6.07 -11.13
CA ARG A 41 0.30 5.55 -9.90
C ARG A 41 -0.69 4.65 -9.20
N MET A 42 -0.19 3.53 -8.69
CA MET A 42 -0.96 2.54 -7.96
C MET A 42 -0.23 2.20 -6.67
N GLY A 43 -0.98 1.82 -5.65
CA GLY A 43 -0.47 1.48 -4.32
C GLY A 43 -0.79 0.04 -3.98
N ILE A 44 0.17 -0.69 -3.42
CA ILE A 44 -0.08 -2.01 -2.82
C ILE A 44 0.45 -1.98 -1.39
N PHE A 45 -0.40 -2.32 -0.43
CA PHE A 45 0.00 -2.59 0.94
C PHE A 45 0.05 -4.09 1.17
N LEU A 46 1.26 -4.60 1.42
CA LEU A 46 1.49 -5.99 1.80
C LEU A 46 1.79 -6.04 3.29
N ALA A 47 0.98 -6.79 4.04
CA ALA A 47 1.16 -6.97 5.47
C ALA A 47 0.92 -8.42 5.89
N SER A 48 1.62 -8.80 6.96
CA SER A 48 1.42 -10.07 7.64
C SER A 48 1.29 -9.83 9.14
N ALA A 49 0.49 -10.64 9.82
CA ALA A 49 0.37 -10.62 11.27
C ALA A 49 0.35 -12.04 11.84
N GLY A 50 1.01 -12.24 12.99
CA GLY A 50 0.94 -13.52 13.71
C GLY A 50 -0.42 -13.76 14.34
N GLN A 51 -1.04 -12.69 14.89
CA GLN A 51 -2.36 -12.75 15.50
C GLN A 51 -3.47 -12.96 14.46
N ASN A 52 -4.57 -13.60 14.87
CA ASN A 52 -5.78 -13.82 14.05
C ASN A 52 -6.97 -12.94 14.51
N TRP A 53 -6.71 -11.77 15.09
CA TRP A 53 -7.79 -10.86 15.48
C TRP A 53 -8.35 -10.14 14.25
N ASP A 54 -9.68 -9.98 14.20
CA ASP A 54 -10.36 -9.32 13.08
C ASP A 54 -9.89 -7.88 12.85
N HIS A 55 -9.44 -7.21 13.91
CA HIS A 55 -8.98 -5.82 13.92
C HIS A 55 -7.44 -5.68 13.86
N VAL A 56 -6.70 -6.75 13.54
CA VAL A 56 -5.22 -6.75 13.61
C VAL A 56 -4.55 -5.74 12.67
N PHE A 57 -5.26 -5.26 11.66
CA PHE A 57 -4.76 -4.27 10.70
C PHE A 57 -5.35 -2.86 10.87
N ASP A 58 -6.31 -2.67 11.77
CA ASP A 58 -7.13 -1.45 11.85
C ASP A 58 -6.33 -0.19 12.16
N ALA A 59 -5.25 -0.31 12.96
CA ALA A 59 -4.37 0.82 13.23
C ALA A 59 -3.36 1.09 12.10
N ALA A 60 -3.07 0.09 11.25
CA ALA A 60 -2.13 0.23 10.14
C ALA A 60 -2.76 0.84 8.90
N VAL A 61 -3.97 0.39 8.52
CA VAL A 61 -4.65 0.79 7.27
C VAL A 61 -4.79 2.32 7.14
N PRO A 62 -5.24 3.08 8.16
CA PRO A 62 -5.39 4.54 8.05
C PRO A 62 -4.06 5.26 7.74
N SER A 63 -2.97 4.83 8.38
CA SER A 63 -1.64 5.42 8.15
C SER A 63 -1.14 5.16 6.72
N VAL A 64 -1.35 3.95 6.20
CA VAL A 64 -1.00 3.59 4.82
C VAL A 64 -1.87 4.33 3.81
N LYS A 65 -3.18 4.42 4.07
CA LYS A 65 -4.12 5.15 3.22
C LYS A 65 -3.75 6.63 3.13
N CYS A 66 -3.44 7.25 4.26
CA CYS A 66 -2.94 8.62 4.34
C CYS A 66 -1.67 8.81 3.49
N PHE A 67 -0.70 7.90 3.61
CA PHE A 67 0.51 7.91 2.79
C PHE A 67 0.19 7.91 1.29
N PHE A 68 -0.64 6.97 0.82
CA PHE A 68 -1.01 6.88 -0.59
C PHE A 68 -1.68 8.16 -1.10
N HIS A 69 -2.55 8.79 -0.31
CA HIS A 69 -3.19 10.05 -0.68
C HIS A 69 -2.20 11.21 -0.83
N VAL A 70 -1.26 11.35 0.10
CA VAL A 70 -0.28 12.44 0.05
C VAL A 70 0.69 12.28 -1.12
N ILE A 71 0.93 11.05 -1.59
CA ILE A 71 1.71 10.78 -2.81
C ILE A 71 0.84 10.67 -4.09
N ASP A 72 -0.41 11.13 -4.05
CA ASP A 72 -1.30 11.22 -5.21
C ASP A 72 -1.71 9.87 -5.84
N VAL A 73 -1.92 8.85 -5.00
CA VAL A 73 -2.62 7.61 -5.36
C VAL A 73 -4.08 7.72 -4.90
N LYS A 74 -5.04 7.41 -5.79
CA LYS A 74 -6.48 7.49 -5.51
C LYS A 74 -6.95 6.23 -4.79
N ASP A 75 -8.07 6.31 -4.06
CA ASP A 75 -8.66 5.17 -3.36
C ASP A 75 -8.90 3.94 -4.25
N ALA A 76 -9.38 4.15 -5.48
CA ALA A 76 -9.60 3.08 -6.45
C ALA A 76 -8.31 2.38 -6.92
N ASP A 77 -7.14 2.99 -6.67
CA ASP A 77 -5.83 2.51 -7.09
C ASP A 77 -4.99 1.95 -5.93
N ILE A 78 -5.58 1.85 -4.73
CA ILE A 78 -4.94 1.25 -3.55
C ILE A 78 -5.45 -0.18 -3.39
N HIS A 79 -4.50 -1.11 -3.34
CA HIS A 79 -4.75 -2.52 -3.09
C HIS A 79 -4.15 -2.94 -1.75
N TYR A 80 -4.82 -3.86 -1.07
CA TYR A 80 -4.40 -4.40 0.21
C TYR A 80 -4.31 -5.92 0.09
N LEU A 81 -3.18 -6.49 0.49
CA LEU A 81 -3.05 -7.93 0.71
C LEU A 81 -2.47 -8.11 2.12
N MET A 82 -3.35 -8.50 3.02
CA MET A 82 -3.09 -8.56 4.45
C MET A 82 -3.40 -9.98 4.92
N VAL A 83 -2.38 -10.67 5.40
CA VAL A 83 -2.48 -12.09 5.81
C VAL A 83 -2.27 -12.18 7.30
N ASN A 84 -3.28 -12.59 8.05
CA ASN A 84 -3.18 -12.81 9.50
C ASN A 84 -2.90 -14.29 9.80
N ASN A 85 -2.80 -14.66 11.09
CA ASN A 85 -2.57 -16.04 11.52
C ASN A 85 -1.29 -16.69 10.94
N VAL A 86 -0.21 -15.92 10.78
CA VAL A 86 1.08 -16.36 10.21
C VAL A 86 2.24 -16.05 11.15
N ASP A 87 2.25 -16.68 12.33
CA ASP A 87 3.22 -16.39 13.39
C ASP A 87 4.50 -17.21 13.28
N GLU A 88 4.35 -18.52 13.02
CA GLU A 88 5.49 -19.42 12.98
C GLU A 88 6.39 -19.20 11.76
N LYS A 89 7.66 -19.58 11.90
CA LYS A 89 8.61 -19.57 10.79
C LYS A 89 8.07 -20.40 9.61
N GLY A 90 7.99 -19.75 8.45
CA GLY A 90 7.49 -20.37 7.21
C GLY A 90 5.98 -20.60 7.16
N ALA A 91 5.19 -20.09 8.14
CA ALA A 91 3.74 -20.19 8.10
C ALA A 91 3.15 -19.57 6.83
N ILE A 92 3.71 -18.44 6.37
CA ILE A 92 3.29 -17.76 5.14
C ILE A 92 3.44 -18.63 3.88
N GLU A 93 4.45 -19.50 3.83
CA GLU A 93 4.68 -20.41 2.70
C GLU A 93 3.66 -21.56 2.68
N ARG A 94 3.12 -21.92 3.85
CA ARG A 94 2.06 -22.93 4.01
C ARG A 94 0.65 -22.35 3.89
N HIS A 95 0.52 -21.02 3.84
CA HIS A 95 -0.78 -20.37 3.74
C HIS A 95 -1.42 -20.71 2.39
N PRO A 96 -2.67 -21.22 2.37
CA PRO A 96 -3.26 -21.86 1.18
C PRO A 96 -3.28 -20.93 -0.04
N ASN A 97 -3.56 -19.64 0.18
CA ASN A 97 -3.78 -18.69 -0.91
C ASN A 97 -2.76 -17.54 -0.98
N ALA A 98 -1.91 -17.34 0.04
CA ALA A 98 -1.17 -16.07 0.18
C ALA A 98 -0.24 -15.81 -1.02
N ARG A 99 0.45 -16.87 -1.47
CA ARG A 99 1.34 -16.82 -2.62
C ARG A 99 0.57 -16.56 -3.92
N ASN A 100 -0.54 -17.24 -4.13
CA ASN A 100 -1.35 -17.10 -5.32
C ASN A 100 -2.01 -15.71 -5.38
N ASP A 101 -2.54 -15.23 -4.26
CA ASP A 101 -3.13 -13.89 -4.13
C ASP A 101 -2.09 -12.80 -4.42
N ALA A 102 -0.87 -12.93 -3.88
CA ALA A 102 0.23 -12.02 -4.16
C ALA A 102 0.62 -11.99 -5.65
N ILE A 103 0.73 -13.16 -6.28
CA ILE A 103 1.04 -13.28 -7.71
C ILE A 103 -0.08 -12.67 -8.56
N ASN A 104 -1.33 -12.98 -8.25
CA ASN A 104 -2.50 -12.50 -8.98
C ASN A 104 -2.64 -10.98 -8.87
N LEU A 105 -2.51 -10.44 -7.66
CA LEU A 105 -2.53 -9.00 -7.42
C LEU A 105 -1.39 -8.30 -8.16
N GLY A 106 -0.17 -8.83 -8.07
CA GLY A 106 0.98 -8.28 -8.79
C GLY A 106 0.76 -8.25 -10.30
N LYS A 107 0.27 -9.35 -10.89
CA LYS A 107 -0.06 -9.41 -12.33
C LYS A 107 -1.13 -8.39 -12.71
N ALA A 108 -2.21 -8.29 -11.94
CA ALA A 108 -3.31 -7.37 -12.21
C ALA A 108 -2.84 -5.90 -12.17
N VAL A 109 -2.10 -5.51 -11.12
CA VAL A 109 -1.59 -4.14 -10.98
C VAL A 109 -0.58 -3.79 -12.07
N VAL A 110 0.31 -4.72 -12.44
CA VAL A 110 1.27 -4.49 -13.53
C VAL A 110 0.55 -4.35 -14.88
N ALA A 111 -0.46 -5.17 -15.16
CA ALA A 111 -1.23 -5.09 -16.40
C ALA A 111 -1.97 -3.74 -16.50
N GLU A 112 -2.66 -3.34 -15.43
CA GLU A 112 -3.36 -2.06 -15.36
C GLU A 112 -2.40 -0.88 -15.51
N LEU A 113 -1.28 -0.89 -14.78
CA LEU A 113 -0.28 0.16 -14.88
C LEU A 113 0.31 0.27 -16.28
N ARG A 114 0.59 -0.85 -16.96
CA ARG A 114 1.05 -0.85 -18.36
C ARG A 114 0.02 -0.23 -19.30
N SER A 115 -1.27 -0.57 -19.13
CA SER A 115 -2.36 0.03 -19.90
C SER A 115 -2.38 1.55 -19.75
N ARG A 116 -2.34 2.06 -18.51
CA ARG A 116 -2.34 3.51 -18.23
C ARG A 116 -1.10 4.24 -18.75
N LEU A 117 0.05 3.57 -18.76
CA LEU A 117 1.29 4.14 -19.28
C LEU A 117 1.32 4.18 -20.81
N ALA A 118 0.72 3.19 -21.48
CA ALA A 118 0.61 3.12 -22.93
C ALA A 118 -0.34 4.17 -23.52
N VAL A 119 -1.35 4.60 -22.76
CA VAL A 119 -2.20 5.75 -23.12
C VAL A 119 -1.39 7.04 -22.91
N GLN A 120 -0.60 7.40 -23.93
CA GLN A 120 -0.11 8.77 -24.13
C GLN A 120 -1.01 9.43 -25.17
N GLY A 121 -1.90 10.30 -24.69
CA GLY A 121 -2.67 11.27 -25.46
C GLY A 121 -2.62 12.59 -24.70
#